data_AF-A0A1H1VYD0-F1
#
_entry.id   AF-A0A1H1VYD0-F1
#
_cell.length_a   1.000
_cell.length_b   1.000
_cell.length_c   1.000
_cell.angle_alpha   90.00
_cell.angle_beta   90.00
_cell.angle_gamma   90.00
#
_symmetry.space_group_name_H-M   'P 1'
#
loop_
_entity.id
_entity.type
_entity.pdbx_description
1 polymer ?
#
loop_
_entity_poly.entity_id
_entity_poly.type
_entity_poly.pdbx_seq_one_letter_code
_entity_poly.pdbx_strand_id
1 'polypeptide(L)'
;MRLNSILECEGTIVEIDEYVPLIVRFESSRDSLPLYWRAGNGKTSLLEIGLNRYTGQIINVTVVAAGSVKMEGWKARVDGFILDVGIPAFKLERWGAGGSYSDNYIDDFSLEFELVVGVDEACILLGKRQDIDRVVENGCVSFGFSSSGELLSIRISCLRPNEVALLESHFCH
;
A
#
# COMPACT_ATOMS: atom_id res chain seq x y z
N MET A 1 1.37 -10.16 1.52
CA MET A 1 2.57 -9.68 2.29
C MET A 1 2.24 -9.73 3.78
N ARG A 2 3.17 -10.10 4.69
CA ARG A 2 2.87 -10.32 6.12
C ARG A 2 3.70 -9.43 7.04
N LEU A 3 3.05 -8.83 8.02
CA LEU A 3 3.65 -7.98 9.06
C LEU A 3 4.67 -8.76 9.88
N ASN A 4 5.81 -8.14 10.16
CA ASN A 4 6.86 -8.65 11.04
C ASN A 4 6.93 -7.85 12.35
N SER A 5 6.99 -6.52 12.23
CA SER A 5 7.07 -5.61 13.36
C SER A 5 6.50 -4.24 12.98
N ILE A 6 6.31 -3.39 13.98
CA ILE A 6 5.90 -1.99 13.82
C ILE A 6 7.07 -1.14 14.33
N LEU A 7 7.51 -0.18 13.53
CA LEU A 7 8.60 0.73 13.84
C LEU A 7 8.06 2.12 14.15
N GLU A 8 8.91 3.02 14.64
CA GLU A 8 8.54 4.40 14.94
C GLU A 8 8.00 5.13 13.70
N CYS A 9 7.12 6.11 13.93
CA CYS A 9 6.57 6.93 12.85
C CYS A 9 7.66 7.67 12.08
N GLU A 10 7.44 7.82 10.78
CA GLU A 10 8.28 8.60 9.87
C GLU A 10 7.42 9.61 9.12
N GLY A 11 8.02 10.68 8.62
CA GLY A 11 7.34 11.62 7.74
C GLY A 11 6.72 10.89 6.54
N THR A 12 5.50 11.28 6.19
CA THR A 12 4.75 10.68 5.09
C THR A 12 4.44 11.76 4.06
N ILE A 13 4.74 11.48 2.80
CA ILE A 13 4.41 12.33 1.66
C ILE A 13 3.47 11.54 0.75
N VAL A 14 2.32 12.15 0.44
CA VAL A 14 1.36 11.64 -0.54
C VAL A 14 1.43 12.52 -1.77
N GLU A 15 1.60 11.89 -2.94
CA GLU A 15 1.66 12.54 -4.24
C GLU A 15 0.67 11.86 -5.18
N ILE A 16 -0.12 12.67 -5.86
CA ILE A 16 -1.03 12.25 -6.94
C ILE A 16 -0.69 13.16 -8.13
N ASP A 17 -0.29 12.55 -9.24
CA ASP A 17 0.09 13.29 -10.45
C ASP A 17 -0.46 12.62 -11.72
N GLU A 18 -0.33 13.32 -12.84
CA GLU A 18 -0.88 12.96 -14.16
C GLU A 18 -0.23 11.73 -14.81
N TYR A 19 0.83 11.15 -14.23
CA TYR A 19 1.58 10.03 -14.81
C TYR A 19 1.58 8.80 -13.92
N VAL A 20 1.64 9.00 -12.60
CA VAL A 20 1.58 7.96 -11.58
C VAL A 20 0.43 8.28 -10.63
N PRO A 21 -0.69 7.56 -10.73
CA PRO A 21 -1.94 7.97 -10.11
C PRO A 21 -1.89 8.15 -8.59
N LEU A 22 -1.07 7.38 -7.87
CA LEU A 22 -0.91 7.53 -6.43
C LEU A 22 0.48 7.04 -6.00
N ILE A 23 1.20 7.89 -5.29
CA ILE A 23 2.46 7.55 -4.63
C ILE A 23 2.37 7.98 -3.16
N VAL A 24 2.71 7.06 -2.27
CA VAL A 24 2.98 7.34 -0.86
C VAL A 24 4.45 7.06 -0.59
N ARG A 25 5.16 7.98 0.05
CA ARG A 25 6.57 7.85 0.45
C ARG A 25 6.71 8.07 1.94
N PHE A 26 7.55 7.26 2.56
CA PHE A 26 7.90 7.36 3.96
C PHE A 26 9.37 7.79 4.09
N GLU A 27 9.67 8.68 5.04
CA GLU A 27 11.01 9.20 5.36
C GLU A 27 11.88 8.11 6.01
N SER A 28 12.17 7.06 5.24
CA SER A 28 13.10 6.00 5.61
C SER A 28 14.45 6.26 4.96
N SER A 29 15.52 5.72 5.55
CA SER A 29 16.86 5.77 4.95
C SER A 29 16.87 5.02 3.61
N ARG A 30 17.00 5.77 2.51
CA ARG A 30 17.08 5.25 1.13
C ARG A 30 18.50 4.80 0.76
N ASP A 31 19.33 4.51 1.73
CA ASP A 31 20.76 4.23 1.54
C ASP A 31 21.00 2.88 0.82
N SER A 32 19.94 2.13 0.52
CA SER A 32 20.03 0.83 -0.11
C SER A 32 18.97 0.64 -1.20
N LEU A 33 19.29 -0.21 -2.19
CA LEU A 33 18.37 -0.57 -3.26
C LEU A 33 17.13 -1.29 -2.65
N PRO A 34 15.92 -0.77 -2.83
CA PRO A 34 14.72 -1.33 -2.23
C PRO A 34 14.37 -2.70 -2.82
N LEU A 35 13.68 -3.50 -2.01
CA LEU A 35 12.95 -4.69 -2.47
C LEU A 35 11.54 -4.27 -2.84
N TYR A 36 10.95 -4.88 -3.87
CA TYR A 36 9.61 -4.57 -4.34
C TYR A 36 8.72 -5.79 -4.31
N TRP A 37 7.56 -5.66 -3.68
CA TRP A 37 6.47 -6.61 -3.81
C TRP A 37 5.40 -6.00 -4.71
N ARG A 38 4.93 -6.76 -5.70
CA ARG A 38 4.02 -6.30 -6.74
C ARG A 38 2.75 -7.13 -6.78
N ALA A 39 1.62 -6.47 -6.91
CA ALA A 39 0.28 -7.08 -7.02
C ALA A 39 -0.49 -6.52 -8.23
N GLY A 40 -1.62 -7.14 -8.55
CA GLY A 40 -2.38 -6.89 -9.78
C GLY A 40 -2.09 -7.95 -10.83
N ASN A 41 -2.06 -7.57 -12.11
CA ASN A 41 -1.81 -8.49 -13.22
C ASN A 41 -0.63 -8.07 -14.13
N GLY A 42 0.06 -6.98 -13.79
CA GLY A 42 1.21 -6.44 -14.53
C GLY A 42 0.87 -5.89 -15.92
N LYS A 43 -0.41 -5.80 -16.28
CA LYS A 43 -0.90 -5.33 -17.60
C LYS A 43 -1.86 -4.16 -17.46
N THR A 44 -2.98 -4.38 -16.79
CA THR A 44 -4.04 -3.38 -16.56
C THR A 44 -4.14 -2.97 -15.09
N SER A 45 -3.51 -3.72 -14.19
CA SER A 45 -3.36 -3.35 -12.78
C SER A 45 -1.94 -3.65 -12.29
N LEU A 46 -1.35 -2.69 -11.59
CA LEU A 46 -0.04 -2.82 -10.97
C LEU A 46 0.05 -1.93 -9.73
N LEU A 47 0.22 -2.57 -8.59
CA LEU A 47 0.59 -1.98 -7.32
C LEU A 47 2.02 -2.40 -6.99
N GLU A 48 2.85 -1.45 -6.59
CA GLU A 48 4.21 -1.70 -6.12
C GLU A 48 4.36 -1.22 -4.67
N ILE A 49 4.91 -2.08 -3.81
CA ILE A 49 5.27 -1.73 -2.44
C ILE A 49 6.77 -1.92 -2.28
N GLY A 50 7.48 -0.80 -2.08
CA GLY A 50 8.91 -0.78 -1.84
C GLY A 50 9.22 -0.97 -0.36
N LEU A 51 10.20 -1.83 -0.07
CA LEU A 51 10.64 -2.19 1.27
C LEU A 51 12.15 -1.95 1.43
N ASN A 52 12.56 -1.54 2.64
CA ASN A 52 13.96 -1.55 3.02
C ASN A 52 14.45 -2.99 3.08
N ARG A 53 15.55 -3.27 2.38
CA ARG A 53 16.04 -4.64 2.19
C ARG A 53 16.59 -5.31 3.44
N TYR A 54 16.86 -4.54 4.48
CA TYR A 54 17.43 -5.04 5.74
C TYR A 54 16.39 -5.08 6.85
N THR A 55 15.52 -4.07 6.93
CA THR A 55 14.55 -3.96 8.02
C THR A 55 13.16 -4.47 7.63
N GLY A 56 12.84 -4.54 6.34
CA GLY A 56 11.51 -4.83 5.82
C GLY A 56 10.52 -3.67 5.96
N GLN A 57 10.96 -2.53 6.49
CA GLN A 57 10.17 -1.31 6.61
C GLN A 57 9.65 -0.86 5.25
N ILE A 58 8.39 -0.47 5.19
CA ILE A 58 7.83 0.12 3.97
C ILE A 58 8.46 1.49 3.67
N ILE A 59 8.90 1.67 2.43
CA ILE A 59 9.54 2.90 1.93
C ILE A 59 8.57 3.68 1.05
N ASN A 60 7.79 2.96 0.23
CA ASN A 60 6.79 3.56 -0.63
C ASN A 60 5.67 2.59 -0.99
N VAL A 61 4.56 3.18 -1.44
CA VAL A 61 3.43 2.50 -2.10
C VAL A 61 3.16 3.27 -3.38
N THR A 62 3.11 2.58 -4.51
CA THR A 62 2.85 3.18 -5.82
C THR A 62 1.75 2.41 -6.52
N VAL A 63 0.63 3.07 -6.82
CA VAL A 63 -0.38 2.53 -7.74
C VAL A 63 -0.01 3.02 -9.13
N VAL A 64 0.56 2.14 -9.95
CA VAL A 64 0.96 2.45 -11.32
C VAL A 64 -0.25 2.39 -12.26
N ALA A 65 -1.10 1.38 -12.08
CA ALA A 65 -2.36 1.23 -12.81
C ALA A 65 -3.39 0.52 -11.94
N ALA A 66 -4.65 0.92 -11.99
CA ALA A 66 -5.75 0.26 -11.30
C ALA A 66 -6.76 -0.24 -12.33
N GLY A 67 -6.92 -1.57 -12.43
CA GLY A 67 -7.82 -2.18 -13.41
C GLY A 67 -9.30 -2.00 -13.07
N SER A 68 -9.62 -1.63 -11.83
CA SER A 68 -10.97 -1.29 -11.38
C SER A 68 -10.88 -0.25 -10.27
N VAL A 69 -11.71 0.79 -10.39
CA VAL A 69 -11.85 1.86 -9.39
C VAL A 69 -13.31 2.02 -9.02
N LYS A 70 -13.58 2.14 -7.72
CA LYS A 70 -14.94 2.36 -7.18
C LYS A 70 -15.01 3.73 -6.53
N MET A 71 -16.00 4.51 -6.96
CA MET A 71 -16.30 5.84 -6.41
C MET A 71 -17.35 5.73 -5.31
N GLU A 72 -16.93 5.21 -4.16
CA GLU A 72 -17.79 5.08 -2.98
C GLU A 72 -16.97 5.28 -1.71
N GLY A 73 -17.57 5.82 -0.66
CA GLY A 73 -16.89 5.93 0.63
C GLY A 73 -16.56 4.54 1.17
N TRP A 74 -15.28 4.27 1.49
CA TRP A 74 -14.89 2.98 2.03
C TRP A 74 -15.32 2.89 3.49
N LYS A 75 -16.27 2.00 3.78
CA LYS A 75 -16.58 1.59 5.15
C LYS A 75 -15.94 0.24 5.42
N ALA A 76 -14.80 0.26 6.08
CA ALA A 76 -14.23 -0.95 6.65
C ALA A 76 -15.25 -1.59 7.60
N ARG A 77 -15.39 -2.92 7.56
CA ARG A 77 -16.08 -3.65 8.61
C ARG A 77 -15.08 -3.77 9.74
N VAL A 78 -15.32 -3.03 10.82
CA VAL A 78 -14.42 -3.02 11.97
C VAL A 78 -15.27 -3.19 13.22
N ASP A 79 -15.16 -4.35 13.84
CA ASP A 79 -15.67 -4.60 15.19
C ASP A 79 -14.46 -4.93 16.07
N GLY A 80 -14.06 -3.98 16.93
CA GLY A 80 -12.97 -4.18 17.90
C GLY A 80 -11.62 -4.54 17.27
N PHE A 81 -10.94 -3.57 16.65
CA PHE A 81 -9.58 -3.75 16.12
C PHE A 81 -8.51 -3.27 17.11
N ILE A 82 -7.30 -3.81 16.97
CA ILE A 82 -6.11 -3.28 17.62
C ILE A 82 -5.60 -2.09 16.79
N LEU A 83 -5.45 -0.93 17.42
CA LEU A 83 -4.84 0.25 16.81
C LEU A 83 -3.42 0.43 17.35
N ASP A 84 -2.45 0.45 16.44
CA ASP A 84 -1.06 0.80 16.71
C ASP A 84 -0.67 2.06 15.94
N VAL A 85 0.30 2.80 16.47
CA VAL A 85 0.90 3.98 15.82
C VAL A 85 2.33 3.64 15.42
N GLY A 86 2.67 3.85 14.16
CA GLY A 86 3.98 3.53 13.62
C GLY A 86 3.95 3.20 12.13
N ILE A 87 5.05 2.62 11.64
CA ILE A 87 5.20 2.21 10.24
C ILE A 87 5.43 0.70 10.16
N PRO A 88 4.74 -0.04 9.28
CA PRO A 88 4.89 -1.49 9.21
C PRO A 88 6.23 -1.90 8.60
N ALA A 89 6.85 -2.91 9.20
CA ALA A 89 7.94 -3.67 8.60
C ALA A 89 7.47 -5.10 8.30
N PHE A 90 7.77 -5.57 7.09
CA PHE A 90 7.27 -6.82 6.55
C PHE A 90 8.34 -7.91 6.54
N LYS A 91 7.90 -9.16 6.55
CA LYS A 91 8.79 -10.32 6.43
C LYS A 91 9.46 -10.36 5.06
N LEU A 92 10.78 -10.52 5.06
CA LEU A 92 11.61 -10.55 3.84
C LEU A 92 11.96 -11.96 3.34
N GLU A 93 11.50 -13.00 4.03
CA GLU A 93 11.86 -14.42 3.78
C GLU A 93 11.62 -14.89 2.34
N ARG A 94 10.73 -14.23 1.59
CA ARG A 94 10.44 -14.57 0.18
C ARG A 94 11.48 -14.06 -0.81
N TRP A 95 12.29 -13.06 -0.45
CA TRP A 95 13.38 -12.60 -1.30
C TRP A 95 14.59 -13.50 -1.07
N GLY A 96 15.12 -14.09 -2.15
CA GLY A 96 16.31 -14.91 -2.08
C GLY A 96 17.56 -14.10 -1.71
N ALA A 97 18.69 -14.78 -1.50
CA ALA A 97 19.97 -14.16 -1.14
C ALA A 97 20.53 -13.16 -2.20
N GLY A 98 19.90 -13.07 -3.38
CA GLY A 98 20.17 -12.08 -4.41
C GLY A 98 21.48 -12.29 -5.18
N GLY A 99 21.48 -11.88 -6.45
CA GLY A 99 22.67 -11.79 -7.32
C GLY A 99 22.45 -10.94 -8.58
N SER A 100 21.20 -10.67 -8.94
CA SER A 100 20.77 -9.89 -10.10
C SER A 100 19.70 -8.85 -9.74
N TYR A 101 19.49 -7.85 -10.60
CA TYR A 101 18.50 -6.79 -10.36
C TYR A 101 17.06 -7.32 -10.22
N SER A 102 16.70 -8.35 -10.98
CA SER A 102 15.38 -8.99 -10.93
C SER A 102 15.07 -9.64 -9.58
N ASP A 103 16.10 -10.02 -8.82
CA ASP A 103 15.92 -10.66 -7.51
C ASP A 103 15.36 -9.69 -6.47
N ASN A 104 15.31 -8.37 -6.76
CA ASN A 104 14.68 -7.40 -5.88
C ASN A 104 13.14 -7.41 -5.99
N TYR A 105 12.56 -8.11 -6.96
CA TYR A 105 11.12 -8.09 -7.23
C TYR A 105 10.44 -9.41 -6.89
N ILE A 106 9.28 -9.32 -6.24
CA ILE A 106 8.34 -10.44 -6.09
C ILE A 106 7.04 -10.05 -6.77
N ASP A 107 6.67 -10.86 -7.76
CA ASP A 107 5.41 -10.70 -8.49
C ASP A 107 4.36 -11.65 -7.93
N ASP A 108 3.43 -11.08 -7.18
CA ASP A 108 2.26 -11.79 -6.64
C ASP A 108 1.03 -11.48 -7.51
N PHE A 109 1.15 -11.72 -8.82
CA PHE A 109 0.06 -11.45 -9.77
C PHE A 109 -1.13 -12.41 -9.66
N SER A 110 -1.11 -13.30 -8.66
CA SER A 110 -2.29 -14.05 -8.23
C SER A 110 -3.21 -13.24 -7.32
N LEU A 111 -2.70 -12.13 -6.76
CA LEU A 111 -3.41 -11.26 -5.85
C LEU A 111 -3.83 -9.99 -6.58
N GLU A 112 -5.13 -9.86 -6.81
CA GLU A 112 -5.73 -8.63 -7.33
C GLU A 112 -5.90 -7.59 -6.21
N PHE A 113 -6.07 -6.33 -6.62
CA PHE A 113 -6.42 -5.25 -5.72
C PHE A 113 -7.49 -4.35 -6.35
N GLU A 114 -8.26 -3.70 -5.50
CA GLU A 114 -9.23 -2.67 -5.88
C GLU A 114 -8.77 -1.33 -5.31
N LEU A 115 -8.97 -0.24 -6.06
CA LEU A 115 -8.81 1.11 -5.55
C LEU A 115 -10.21 1.71 -5.32
N VAL A 116 -10.49 2.12 -4.10
CA VAL A 116 -11.74 2.77 -3.72
C VAL A 116 -11.43 4.22 -3.41
N VAL A 117 -12.10 5.16 -4.08
CA VAL A 117 -11.89 6.59 -3.91
C VAL A 117 -13.15 7.22 -3.29
N GLY A 118 -12.96 7.85 -2.14
CA GLY A 118 -13.98 8.60 -1.42
C GLY A 118 -13.87 10.10 -1.66
N VAL A 119 -14.49 10.89 -0.77
CA VAL A 119 -14.54 12.36 -0.91
C VAL A 119 -13.20 13.02 -0.60
N ASP A 120 -12.46 12.48 0.36
CA ASP A 120 -11.18 12.99 0.88
C ASP A 120 -10.18 11.85 1.16
N GLU A 121 -10.46 10.67 0.60
CA GLU A 121 -9.71 9.45 0.87
C GLU A 121 -9.56 8.55 -0.35
N ALA A 122 -8.52 7.72 -0.31
CA ALA A 122 -8.39 6.56 -1.19
C ALA A 122 -8.02 5.32 -0.36
N CYS A 123 -8.53 4.16 -0.75
CA CYS A 123 -8.24 2.90 -0.09
C CYS A 123 -7.88 1.85 -1.14
N ILE A 124 -6.67 1.28 -1.00
CA ILE A 124 -6.22 0.12 -1.75
C ILE A 124 -6.65 -1.12 -0.96
N LEU A 125 -7.47 -1.96 -1.56
CA LEU A 125 -7.97 -3.22 -0.96
C LEU A 125 -7.29 -4.39 -1.65
N LEU A 126 -6.67 -5.27 -0.87
CA LEU A 126 -5.90 -6.41 -1.38
C LEU A 126 -6.70 -7.71 -1.24
N GLY A 127 -6.85 -8.43 -2.35
CA GLY A 127 -7.52 -9.73 -2.37
C GLY A 127 -9.00 -9.67 -1.99
N LYS A 128 -9.49 -10.77 -1.42
CA LYS A 128 -10.90 -10.86 -1.01
C LYS A 128 -11.13 -10.05 0.26
N ARG A 129 -12.31 -9.42 0.32
CA ARG A 129 -12.79 -8.71 1.52
C ARG A 129 -12.77 -9.63 2.73
N GLN A 130 -12.00 -9.24 3.73
CA GLN A 130 -11.83 -9.90 5.02
C GLN A 130 -11.94 -8.85 6.12
N ASP A 131 -12.20 -9.29 7.34
CA ASP A 131 -12.24 -8.39 8.49
C ASP A 131 -10.82 -7.89 8.84
N ILE A 132 -10.73 -6.65 9.28
CA ILE A 132 -9.48 -6.03 9.72
C ILE A 132 -9.39 -6.18 11.24
N ASP A 133 -8.42 -6.95 11.69
CA ASP A 133 -8.17 -7.20 13.12
C ASP A 133 -7.17 -6.19 13.72
N ARG A 134 -6.29 -5.63 12.88
CA ARG A 134 -5.28 -4.64 13.31
C ARG A 134 -5.14 -3.52 12.30
N VAL A 135 -4.99 -2.30 12.80
CA VAL A 135 -4.66 -1.11 12.01
C VAL A 135 -3.36 -0.52 12.55
N VAL A 136 -2.44 -0.21 11.65
CA VAL A 136 -1.22 0.55 11.95
C VAL A 136 -1.32 1.90 11.27
N GLU A 137 -1.25 3.00 12.02
CA GLU A 137 -1.37 4.37 11.50
C GLU A 137 -0.03 5.12 11.50
N ASN A 138 0.26 5.77 10.38
CA ASN A 138 1.36 6.74 10.23
C ASN A 138 0.85 8.03 9.58
N GLY A 139 0.46 9.02 10.40
CA GLY A 139 -0.13 10.26 9.91
C GLY A 139 -1.46 10.01 9.21
N CYS A 140 -1.60 10.42 7.95
CA CYS A 140 -2.81 10.19 7.16
C CYS A 140 -2.84 8.87 6.38
N VAL A 141 -1.90 7.96 6.66
CA VAL A 141 -1.86 6.64 6.02
C VAL A 141 -2.07 5.57 7.07
N SER A 142 -2.97 4.63 6.80
CA SER A 142 -3.23 3.50 7.67
C SER A 142 -3.20 2.17 6.92
N PHE A 143 -2.70 1.15 7.61
CA PHE A 143 -2.51 -0.20 7.08
C PHE A 143 -3.40 -1.17 7.84
N GLY A 144 -4.35 -1.80 7.15
CA GLY A 144 -5.23 -2.79 7.73
C GLY A 144 -4.68 -4.21 7.54
N PHE A 145 -4.66 -5.00 8.61
CA PHE A 145 -4.15 -6.36 8.65
C PHE A 145 -5.20 -7.35 9.15
N SER A 146 -5.12 -8.57 8.64
CA SER A 146 -5.83 -9.73 9.21
C SER A 146 -5.22 -10.16 10.54
N SER A 147 -5.92 -11.02 11.27
CA SER A 147 -5.41 -11.72 12.47
C SER A 147 -4.14 -12.54 12.23
N SER A 148 -3.88 -12.99 11.00
CA SER A 148 -2.63 -13.67 10.62
C SER A 148 -1.49 -12.70 10.25
N GLY A 149 -1.73 -11.39 10.33
CA GLY A 149 -0.80 -10.32 9.99
C GLY A 149 -0.67 -10.05 8.49
N GLU A 150 -1.59 -10.55 7.66
CA GLU A 150 -1.57 -10.30 6.22
C GLU A 150 -2.10 -8.91 5.93
N LEU A 151 -1.41 -8.16 5.06
CA LEU A 151 -1.85 -6.84 4.64
C LEU A 151 -3.11 -6.97 3.78
N LEU A 152 -4.19 -6.33 4.23
CA LEU A 152 -5.50 -6.33 3.58
C LEU A 152 -5.85 -4.99 2.94
N SER A 153 -5.37 -3.88 3.53
CA SER A 153 -5.67 -2.55 2.99
C SER A 153 -4.61 -1.51 3.30
N ILE A 154 -4.54 -0.49 2.45
CA ILE A 154 -3.78 0.74 2.65
C ILE A 154 -4.74 1.89 2.40
N ARG A 155 -5.00 2.72 3.41
CA ARG A 155 -5.90 3.87 3.34
C ARG A 155 -5.12 5.17 3.45
N ILE A 156 -5.48 6.16 2.66
CA ILE A 156 -4.97 7.52 2.67
C ILE A 156 -6.14 8.45 2.95
N SER A 157 -6.10 9.24 4.02
CA SER A 157 -7.24 10.04 4.53
C SER A 157 -7.02 11.56 4.48
N CYS A 158 -6.05 12.02 3.69
CA CYS A 158 -5.65 13.44 3.58
C CYS A 158 -5.74 13.97 2.15
N LEU A 159 -6.56 13.38 1.29
CA LEU A 159 -6.64 13.80 -0.10
C LEU A 159 -7.41 15.12 -0.24
N ARG A 160 -6.85 16.03 -1.01
CA ARG A 160 -7.49 17.29 -1.39
C ARG A 160 -8.47 17.07 -2.55
N PRO A 161 -9.47 17.94 -2.74
CA PRO A 161 -10.45 17.79 -3.82
C PRO A 161 -9.84 17.68 -5.22
N ASN A 162 -8.73 18.40 -5.49
CA ASN A 162 -8.04 18.32 -6.78
C ASN A 162 -7.30 16.99 -6.97
N GLU A 163 -6.82 16.38 -5.88
CA GLU A 163 -6.17 15.07 -5.92
C GLU A 163 -7.18 13.95 -6.14
N VAL A 164 -8.35 14.04 -5.52
CA VAL A 164 -9.49 13.13 -5.79
C VAL A 164 -9.93 13.25 -7.25
N ALA A 165 -10.09 14.47 -7.77
CA ALA A 165 -10.44 14.70 -9.16
C ALA A 165 -9.40 14.14 -10.15
N LEU A 166 -8.11 14.20 -9.82
CA LEU A 166 -7.05 13.57 -10.63
C LEU A 166 -7.18 12.04 -10.62
N LEU A 167 -7.38 11.42 -9.46
CA LEU A 167 -7.63 9.98 -9.35
C LEU A 167 -8.86 9.55 -10.16
N GLU A 168 -9.95 10.31 -10.11
CA GLU A 168 -11.14 10.09 -10.94
C GLU A 168 -10.77 10.14 -12.44
N SER A 169 -10.03 11.15 -12.86
CA SER A 169 -9.64 11.32 -14.28
C SER A 169 -8.76 10.19 -14.81
N HIS A 170 -7.94 9.58 -13.94
CA HIS A 170 -7.05 8.48 -14.30
C HIS A 170 -7.77 7.15 -14.56
N PHE A 171 -8.90 6.94 -13.89
CA PHE A 171 -9.46 5.61 -13.76
C PHE A 171 -10.94 5.48 -14.11
N CYS A 172 -11.63 6.61 -14.30
CA CYS A 172 -13.03 6.63 -14.73
C CYS A 172 -13.10 6.98 -16.22
N HIS A 173 -13.27 5.96 -17.07
CA HIS A 173 -13.59 6.08 -18.50
C HIS A 173 -14.84 5.27 -18.84
#